data_AF-A0A5C7PTH8-F1
#
_entry.id   AF-A0A5C7PTH8-F1
#
_cell.length_a   1.000
_cell.length_b   1.000
_cell.length_c   1.000
_cell.angle_alpha   90.00
_cell.angle_beta   90.00
_cell.angle_gamma   90.00
#
_symmetry.space_group_name_H-M   'P 1'
#
loop_
_entity.id
_entity.type
_entity.pdbx_description
1 polymer ?
#
loop_
_entity_poly.entity_id
_entity_poly.type
_entity_poly.pdbx_seq_one_letter_code
_entity_poly.pdbx_strand_id
1 'polypeptide(L)'
;MALEERVEQTVKWLLTGARDADVTAAIKAHWPDQDLHPLINAAIQSLTESGRTEASAVRGWCFEATKTLYAQMVAVGDYAGALRAVKQLYELAGK
;
A
#
# COMPACT_ATOMS: atom_id res chain seq x y z
N MET A 1 -13.37 -2.22 -20.14
CA MET A 1 -12.40 -2.28 -19.02
C MET A 1 -11.49 -3.47 -19.26
N ALA A 2 -10.20 -3.21 -19.36
CA ALA A 2 -9.16 -4.20 -19.54
C ALA A 2 -9.04 -5.11 -18.29
N LEU A 3 -8.39 -6.27 -18.42
CA LEU A 3 -8.19 -7.19 -17.30
C LEU A 3 -7.42 -6.52 -16.15
N GLU A 4 -6.39 -5.74 -16.47
CA GLU A 4 -5.57 -5.01 -15.49
C GLU A 4 -6.41 -4.03 -14.65
N GLU A 5 -7.29 -3.27 -15.30
CA GLU A 5 -8.20 -2.33 -14.63
C GLU A 5 -9.21 -3.07 -13.71
N ARG A 6 -9.67 -4.26 -14.11
CA ARG A 6 -10.53 -5.12 -13.26
C ARG A 6 -9.78 -5.69 -12.06
N VAL A 7 -8.52 -6.07 -12.25
CA VAL A 7 -7.63 -6.53 -11.17
C VAL A 7 -7.45 -5.41 -10.15
N GLU A 8 -7.10 -4.20 -10.60
CA GLU A 8 -6.93 -3.03 -9.72
C GLU A 8 -8.22 -2.70 -8.95
N GLN A 9 -9.37 -2.72 -9.62
CA GLN A 9 -10.65 -2.48 -8.97
C GLN A 9 -11.01 -3.58 -7.95
N THR A 10 -10.67 -4.83 -8.25
CA THR A 10 -10.85 -5.95 -7.31
C THR A 10 -9.95 -5.80 -6.09
N VAL A 11 -8.70 -5.36 -6.26
CA VAL A 11 -7.81 -5.00 -5.15
C VAL A 11 -8.43 -3.93 -4.25
N LYS A 12 -9.03 -2.87 -4.84
CA LYS A 12 -9.71 -1.82 -4.06
C LYS A 12 -10.83 -2.40 -3.20
N TRP A 13 -11.65 -3.31 -3.74
CA TRP A 13 -12.72 -3.95 -2.98
C TRP A 13 -12.20 -4.88 -1.88
N LEU A 14 -11.09 -5.60 -2.10
CA LEU A 14 -10.47 -6.41 -1.05
C LEU A 14 -9.95 -5.54 0.12
N LEU A 15 -9.40 -4.37 -0.19
CA LEU A 15 -8.83 -3.46 0.80
C LEU A 15 -9.87 -2.70 1.64
N THR A 16 -11.15 -2.65 1.24
CA THR A 16 -12.21 -2.04 2.07
C THR A 16 -12.62 -2.90 3.26
N GLY A 17 -12.08 -4.13 3.38
CA GLY A 17 -12.49 -5.10 4.40
C GLY A 17 -13.83 -5.77 4.09
N ALA A 18 -14.28 -5.73 2.83
CA ALA A 18 -15.45 -6.46 2.37
C ALA A 18 -15.24 -7.97 2.51
N ARG A 19 -16.30 -8.72 2.81
CA ARG A 19 -16.23 -10.19 2.88
C ARG A 19 -16.12 -10.76 1.46
N ASP A 20 -15.60 -11.98 1.33
CA ASP A 20 -15.48 -12.67 0.03
C ASP A 20 -16.80 -12.71 -0.76
N ALA A 21 -17.93 -12.90 -0.06
CA ALA A 21 -19.27 -12.88 -0.65
C ALA A 21 -19.64 -11.50 -1.26
N ASP A 22 -19.20 -10.41 -0.62
CA ASP A 22 -19.48 -9.05 -1.07
C ASP A 22 -18.63 -8.72 -2.31
N VAL A 23 -17.36 -9.15 -2.30
CA VAL A 23 -16.44 -8.95 -3.44
C VAL A 23 -16.90 -9.75 -4.65
N THR A 24 -17.30 -11.01 -4.46
CA THR A 24 -17.84 -11.83 -5.56
C THR A 24 -19.16 -11.30 -6.11
N ALA A 25 -20.05 -10.79 -5.26
CA ALA A 25 -21.27 -10.12 -5.68
C ALA A 25 -20.97 -8.85 -6.47
N ALA A 26 -20.02 -8.02 -6.01
CA ALA A 26 -19.59 -6.81 -6.70
C ALA A 26 -19.01 -7.13 -8.09
N ILE A 27 -18.16 -8.16 -8.19
CA ILE A 27 -17.60 -8.62 -9.47
C ILE A 27 -18.72 -9.04 -10.42
N LYS A 28 -19.67 -9.90 -9.98
CA LYS A 28 -20.79 -10.34 -10.83
C LYS A 28 -21.70 -9.21 -11.27
N ALA A 29 -21.92 -8.22 -10.40
CA ALA A 29 -22.75 -7.06 -10.73
C ALA A 29 -22.12 -6.16 -11.79
N HIS A 30 -20.79 -6.01 -11.78
CA HIS A 30 -20.09 -5.14 -12.73
C HIS A 30 -19.65 -5.89 -13.99
N TRP A 31 -19.26 -7.16 -13.88
CA TRP A 31 -18.74 -8.00 -14.95
C TRP A 31 -19.38 -9.40 -14.90
N PRO A 32 -20.62 -9.57 -15.40
CA PRO A 32 -21.36 -10.82 -15.31
C PRO A 32 -20.65 -12.02 -15.95
N ASP A 33 -19.92 -11.78 -17.04
CA ASP A 33 -19.20 -12.81 -17.81
C ASP A 33 -17.78 -13.10 -17.28
N GLN A 34 -17.35 -12.41 -16.22
CA GLN A 34 -16.01 -12.55 -15.67
C GLN A 34 -15.91 -13.79 -14.79
N ASP A 35 -14.95 -14.66 -15.10
CA ASP A 35 -14.58 -15.73 -14.18
C ASP A 35 -13.98 -15.14 -12.90
N LEU A 36 -14.62 -15.46 -11.77
CA LEU A 36 -14.30 -14.94 -10.45
C LEU A 36 -12.93 -15.42 -9.97
N HIS A 37 -12.64 -16.70 -10.12
CA HIS A 37 -11.46 -17.30 -9.48
C HIS A 37 -10.15 -16.75 -10.05
N PRO A 38 -9.96 -16.68 -11.38
CA PRO A 38 -8.76 -16.09 -11.97
C PRO A 38 -8.60 -14.61 -11.60
N LEU A 39 -9.68 -13.84 -11.56
CA LEU A 39 -9.63 -12.41 -11.26
C LEU A 39 -9.23 -12.14 -9.81
N ILE A 40 -9.84 -12.87 -8.86
CA ILE A 40 -9.51 -12.75 -7.44
C ILE A 40 -8.07 -13.20 -7.19
N ASN A 41 -7.64 -14.31 -7.80
CA ASN A 41 -6.27 -14.78 -7.69
C ASN A 41 -5.26 -13.76 -8.23
N ALA A 42 -5.55 -13.13 -9.37
CA ALA A 42 -4.71 -12.06 -9.92
C ALA A 42 -4.64 -10.84 -9.00
N ALA A 43 -5.74 -10.45 -8.36
CA ALA A 43 -5.77 -9.36 -7.39
C ALA A 43 -4.94 -9.70 -6.12
N ILE A 44 -5.07 -10.91 -5.59
CA ILE A 44 -4.27 -11.38 -4.44
C ILE A 44 -2.78 -11.46 -4.81
N GLN A 45 -2.46 -11.95 -6.02
CA GLN A 45 -1.08 -12.01 -6.50
C GLN A 45 -0.48 -10.61 -6.62
N SER A 46 -1.21 -9.64 -7.16
CA SER A 46 -0.78 -8.24 -7.25
C SER A 46 -0.48 -7.64 -5.87
N LEU A 47 -1.32 -7.90 -4.87
CA LEU A 47 -1.07 -7.51 -3.47
C LEU A 47 0.17 -8.19 -2.89
N THR A 48 0.33 -9.50 -3.16
CA THR A 48 1.47 -10.28 -2.69
C THR A 48 2.77 -9.76 -3.28
N GLU A 49 2.80 -9.50 -4.59
CA GLU A 49 3.96 -8.95 -5.29
C GLU A 49 4.33 -7.55 -4.80
N SER A 50 3.33 -6.71 -4.50
CA SER A 50 3.55 -5.40 -3.85
C SER A 50 4.24 -5.56 -2.49
N GLY A 51 3.89 -6.60 -1.73
CA GLY A 51 4.50 -6.94 -0.45
C GLY A 51 5.86 -7.63 -0.53
N ARG A 52 6.31 -8.09 -1.71
CA ARG A 52 7.60 -8.78 -1.90
C ARG A 52 8.80 -7.83 -2.02
N THR A 53 8.59 -6.53 -1.86
CA THR A 53 9.69 -5.55 -1.90
C THR A 53 10.72 -5.88 -0.82
N GLU A 54 12.01 -5.83 -1.16
CA GLU A 54 13.08 -6.10 -0.19
C GLU A 54 12.97 -5.15 1.01
N ALA A 55 13.02 -5.71 2.22
CA ALA A 55 12.89 -4.95 3.47
C ALA A 55 13.95 -3.83 3.58
N SER A 56 15.14 -4.04 3.01
CA SER A 56 16.22 -3.05 2.89
C SER A 56 15.82 -1.84 2.03
N ALA A 57 15.15 -2.08 0.89
CA ALA A 57 14.70 -1.05 -0.03
C ALA A 57 13.57 -0.20 0.60
N VAL A 58 12.58 -0.85 1.23
CA VAL A 58 11.50 -0.16 1.96
C VAL A 58 12.08 0.68 3.10
N ARG A 59 13.01 0.11 3.86
CA ARG A 59 13.70 0.80 4.97
C ARG A 59 14.50 2.00 4.49
N GLY A 60 15.22 1.88 3.38
CA GLY A 60 15.96 2.98 2.75
C GLY A 60 15.03 4.11 2.28
N TRP A 61 13.90 3.76 1.67
CA TRP A 61 12.88 4.74 1.28
C TRP A 61 12.29 5.47 2.49
N CYS A 62 11.90 4.74 3.54
CA CYS A 62 11.41 5.33 4.79
C CYS A 62 12.44 6.28 5.42
N PHE A 63 13.72 5.92 5.35
CA PHE A 63 14.82 6.74 5.87
C PHE A 63 14.92 8.08 5.12
N GLU A 64 14.91 8.07 3.80
CA GLU A 64 14.98 9.29 2.98
C GLU A 64 13.71 10.16 3.09
N ALA A 65 12.53 9.53 3.14
CA ALA A 65 11.27 10.23 3.37
C ALA A 65 11.28 10.95 4.74
N THR A 66 11.75 10.28 5.79
CA THR A 66 11.81 10.85 7.14
C THR A 66 12.81 12.01 7.22
N LYS A 67 13.95 11.95 6.51
CA LYS A 67 14.89 13.09 6.37
C LYS A 67 14.23 14.30 5.70
N THR A 68 13.43 14.06 4.67
CA THR A 68 12.72 15.12 3.95
C THR A 68 11.70 15.80 4.87
N LEU A 69 10.91 15.01 5.60
CA LEU A 69 9.96 15.53 6.58
C LEU A 69 10.66 16.33 7.69
N TYR A 70 11.79 15.83 8.22
CA TYR A 70 12.60 16.56 9.19
C TYR A 70 12.99 17.95 8.67
N ALA A 71 13.52 18.04 7.46
CA ALA A 71 13.93 19.32 6.88
C ALA A 71 12.76 20.29 6.73
N GLN A 72 11.59 19.81 6.29
CA GLN A 72 10.38 20.61 6.15
C GLN A 72 9.86 21.10 7.51
N MET A 73 9.85 20.24 8.52
CA MET A 73 9.42 20.59 9.89
C MET A 73 10.34 21.64 10.52
N VAL A 74 11.66 21.50 10.34
CA VAL A 74 12.62 22.52 10.79
C VAL A 74 12.40 23.85 10.09
N ALA A 75 12.13 23.84 8.78
CA ALA A 75 11.91 25.06 7.99
C ALA A 75 10.69 25.87 8.46
N VAL A 76 9.63 25.20 8.92
CA VAL A 76 8.41 25.86 9.44
C VAL A 76 8.41 26.06 10.96
N GLY A 77 9.50 25.68 11.65
CA GLY A 77 9.63 25.82 13.10
C GLY A 77 8.90 24.75 13.92
N ASP A 78 8.42 23.66 13.31
CA ASP A 78 7.86 22.51 14.03
C ASP A 78 8.99 21.62 14.61
N TYR A 79 9.63 22.12 15.66
CA TYR A 79 10.73 21.40 16.30
C TYR A 79 10.27 20.16 17.07
N ALA A 80 9.02 20.12 17.51
CA ALA A 80 8.46 18.93 18.16
C ALA A 80 8.30 17.78 17.15
N GLY A 81 7.79 18.07 15.95
CA GLY A 81 7.76 17.14 14.83
C GLY A 81 9.16 16.71 14.40
N ALA A 82 10.08 17.67 14.25
CA ALA A 82 11.47 17.39 13.88
C ALA A 82 12.17 16.44 14.86
N LEU A 83 11.99 16.63 16.17
CA LEU A 83 12.57 15.74 17.19
C LEU A 83 12.02 14.30 17.08
N ARG A 84 10.73 14.13 16.77
CA ARG A 84 10.15 12.80 16.53
C ARG A 84 10.73 12.14 15.29
N ALA A 85 10.93 12.87 14.20
CA ALA A 85 11.57 12.35 13.00
C ALA A 85 13.01 11.88 13.27
N VAL A 86 13.78 12.60 14.10
CA VAL A 86 15.12 12.16 14.51
C VAL A 86 15.06 10.81 15.26
N LYS A 87 14.09 10.62 16.15
CA LYS A 87 13.88 9.34 16.85
C LYS A 87 13.52 8.22 15.87
N GLN A 88 12.62 8.49 14.92
CA GLN A 88 12.24 7.52 13.89
C GLN A 88 13.43 7.15 12.99
N LEU A 89 14.30 8.09 12.65
CA LEU A 89 15.53 7.82 11.90
C LEU A 89 16.49 6.91 12.67
N TYR A 90 16.58 7.05 14.00
CA TYR A 90 17.39 6.18 14.85
C TYR A 90 16.86 4.74 14.83
N GLU A 91 15.55 4.57 15.01
CA GLU A 91 14.88 3.25 14.94
C GLU A 91 15.06 2.62 13.55
N LEU A 92 14.88 3.41 12.49
CA LEU A 92 15.14 2.99 11.10
C LEU A 92 16.63 2.73 10.83
N ALA A 93 17.57 3.28 11.59
CA ALA A 93 18.99 2.94 11.50
C ALA A 93 19.29 1.58 12.17
N GLY A 94 18.30 0.95 12.80
CA GLY A 94 18.41 -0.40 13.38
C GLY A 94 19.13 -0.39 14.72
N LYS A 95 18.98 0.72 15.46
CA LYS A 95 19.49 0.90 16.81
C LYS A 95 18.34 1.16 17.78
#